data_AF-A0AAQ3X585-F1
#
_entry.id   AF-A0AAQ3X585-F1
#
_cell.length_a   1.000
_cell.length_b   1.000
_cell.length_c   1.000
_cell.angle_alpha   90.00
_cell.angle_beta   90.00
_cell.angle_gamma   90.00
#
_symmetry.space_group_name_H-M   'P 1'
#
loop_
_entity.id
_entity.type
_entity.pdbx_description
1 polymer ?
#
loop_
_entity_poly.entity_id
_entity_poly.type
_entity_poly.pdbx_seq_one_letter_code
_entity_poly.pdbx_strand_id
1 'polypeptide(L)'
;MGGDGSEEVVVQRKGTRKSHYINSPPIPTAADKKLIKSIGDSQWEDVTWDETGHRRTPNGLLGNLIRVHNLGVVQKDDETIPVTTWKHFSLAPHVTYGSVQGQIRHKFWNYYRVDPSDQDHANKVLESAAKKICKDLFSNLRL
;
A
#
# COMPACT_ATOMS: atom_id res chain seq x y z
N MET A 1 45.21 -26.60 -9.96
CA MET A 1 44.53 -25.61 -10.81
C MET A 1 43.14 -25.43 -10.23
N GLY A 2 42.84 -24.19 -9.82
CA GLY A 2 41.79 -23.85 -8.86
C GLY A 2 40.37 -24.05 -9.38
N GLY A 3 39.51 -24.53 -8.49
CA GLY A 3 38.07 -24.60 -8.68
C GLY A 3 37.45 -23.22 -8.61
N ASP A 4 36.54 -22.98 -9.56
CA ASP A 4 35.69 -21.82 -9.72
C ASP A 4 34.74 -21.70 -8.51
N GLY A 5 35.05 -20.76 -7.63
CA GLY A 5 34.23 -20.41 -6.47
C GLY A 5 33.25 -19.32 -6.85
N SER A 6 32.05 -19.71 -7.26
CA SER A 6 30.92 -18.80 -7.39
C SER A 6 30.53 -18.28 -6.00
N GLU A 7 30.87 -17.03 -5.71
CA GLU A 7 30.37 -16.31 -4.54
C GLU A 7 28.85 -16.17 -4.64
N GLU A 8 28.15 -16.95 -3.83
CA GLU A 8 26.72 -16.85 -3.62
C GLU A 8 26.45 -15.51 -2.92
N VAL A 9 25.93 -14.53 -3.67
CA VAL A 9 25.54 -13.22 -3.13
C VAL A 9 24.35 -13.43 -2.19
N VAL A 10 24.62 -13.61 -0.91
CA VAL A 10 23.60 -13.66 0.14
C VAL A 10 22.98 -12.27 0.28
N VAL A 11 21.89 -12.05 -0.47
CA VAL A 11 21.02 -10.88 -0.28
C VAL A 11 20.27 -11.07 1.04
N GLN A 12 20.88 -10.61 2.13
CA GLN A 12 20.20 -10.51 3.42
C GLN A 12 19.07 -9.48 3.29
N ARG A 13 17.84 -9.95 3.09
CA ARG A 13 16.63 -9.14 3.19
C ARG A 13 16.51 -8.67 4.64
N LYS A 14 16.88 -7.41 4.91
CA LYS A 14 16.68 -6.75 6.21
C LYS A 14 15.22 -6.98 6.63
N GLY A 15 15.04 -7.72 7.73
CA GLY A 15 13.74 -8.00 8.30
C GLY A 15 12.95 -6.71 8.47
N THR A 16 11.70 -6.73 7.99
CA THR A 16 10.77 -5.60 8.05
C THR A 16 10.57 -5.24 9.51
N ARG A 17 11.19 -4.14 9.97
CA ARG A 17 10.93 -3.60 11.31
C ARG A 17 9.41 -3.48 11.47
N LYS A 18 8.88 -3.98 12.60
CA LYS A 18 7.48 -3.74 13.01
C LYS A 18 7.26 -2.23 12.94
N SER A 19 6.68 -1.74 11.85
CA SER A 19 6.48 -0.30 11.71
C SER A 19 5.32 0.03 12.64
N HIS A 20 5.66 0.71 13.73
CA HIS A 20 4.68 1.30 14.64
C HIS A 20 3.68 2.11 13.82
N TYR A 21 2.42 2.11 14.26
CA TYR A 21 1.37 2.96 13.70
C TYR A 21 1.88 4.41 13.65
N ILE A 22 1.90 5.00 12.45
CA ILE A 22 2.27 6.41 12.28
C ILE A 22 1.00 7.14 11.87
N ASN A 23 0.65 8.21 12.60
CA ASN A 23 -0.47 9.06 12.20
C ASN A 23 -0.32 9.46 10.73
N SER A 24 -1.41 9.35 9.97
CA SER A 24 -1.48 9.96 8.65
C SER A 24 -1.31 11.47 8.83
N PRO A 25 -0.53 12.15 7.98
CA PRO A 25 -0.44 13.61 8.03
C PRO A 25 -1.84 14.21 7.83
N PRO A 26 -2.04 15.50 8.18
CA PRO A 26 -3.26 16.21 7.82
C PRO A 26 -3.57 16.02 6.33
N ILE A 27 -4.85 15.84 6.01
CA ILE A 27 -5.29 15.70 4.62
C ILE A 27 -4.96 17.03 3.90
N PRO A 28 -4.18 17.02 2.81
CA PRO A 28 -3.85 18.25 2.10
C PRO A 28 -5.09 18.83 1.41
N THR A 29 -5.06 20.12 1.11
CA THR A 29 -6.05 20.73 0.23
C THR A 29 -5.91 20.16 -1.19
N ALA A 30 -6.92 20.39 -2.05
CA ALA A 30 -6.84 19.94 -3.44
C ALA A 30 -5.61 20.50 -4.18
N ALA A 31 -5.20 21.74 -3.88
CA ALA A 31 -4.02 22.38 -4.45
C ALA A 31 -2.71 21.75 -3.95
N ASP A 32 -2.69 21.28 -2.71
CA ASP A 32 -1.49 20.74 -2.05
C ASP A 32 -1.31 19.22 -2.26
N LYS A 33 -2.24 18.56 -2.95
CA LYS A 33 -2.10 17.13 -3.30
C LYS A 33 -0.84 16.93 -4.13
N LYS A 34 -0.01 15.98 -3.70
CA LYS A 34 1.24 15.63 -4.38
C LYS A 34 0.95 14.95 -5.71
N LEU A 35 1.65 15.38 -6.76
CA LEU A 35 1.55 14.76 -8.08
C LEU A 35 2.43 13.51 -8.07
N ILE A 36 1.83 12.35 -8.36
CA ILE A 36 2.55 11.09 -8.48
C ILE A 36 2.45 10.52 -9.88
N LYS A 37 3.40 9.68 -10.24
CA LYS A 37 3.41 8.89 -11.50
C LYS A 37 3.62 7.42 -11.17
N SER A 38 2.96 6.52 -11.88
CA SER A 38 3.24 5.09 -11.75
C SER A 38 4.61 4.75 -12.32
N ILE A 39 5.33 3.89 -11.62
CA ILE A 39 6.55 3.24 -12.13
C ILE A 39 6.29 1.73 -12.13
N GLY A 40 6.19 1.16 -13.34
CA GLY A 40 5.79 -0.24 -13.52
C GLY A 40 4.43 -0.53 -12.89
N ASP A 41 4.27 -1.74 -12.36
CA ASP A 41 2.94 -2.23 -11.97
C ASP A 41 2.56 -1.96 -10.51
N SER A 42 3.48 -1.49 -9.66
CA SER A 42 3.22 -1.39 -8.20
C SER A 42 4.00 -0.29 -7.48
N GLN A 43 4.75 0.56 -8.19
CA GLN A 43 5.54 1.61 -7.59
C GLN A 43 5.06 2.98 -8.03
N TRP A 44 5.48 3.99 -7.26
CA TRP A 44 5.09 5.38 -7.46
C TRP A 44 6.31 6.28 -7.35
N GLU A 45 6.37 7.24 -8.24
CA GLU A 45 7.22 8.43 -8.17
C GLU A 45 6.41 9.59 -7.62
N ASP A 46 7.00 10.41 -6.74
CA ASP A 46 6.44 11.71 -6.38
C ASP A 46 7.16 12.77 -7.19
N VAL A 47 6.44 13.32 -8.17
CA VAL A 47 6.94 14.29 -9.16
C VAL A 47 7.10 15.68 -8.54
N THR A 48 6.39 15.94 -7.44
CA THR A 48 6.40 17.22 -6.71
C THR A 48 7.42 17.25 -5.57
N TRP A 49 8.33 16.27 -5.53
CA TRP A 49 9.36 16.20 -4.51
C TRP A 49 10.54 17.10 -4.85
N ASP A 50 10.93 17.96 -3.92
CA ASP A 50 12.02 18.93 -4.06
C ASP A 50 13.39 18.40 -3.59
N GLU A 51 13.48 17.09 -3.34
CA GLU A 51 14.68 16.42 -2.84
C GLU A 51 15.10 16.78 -1.40
N THR A 52 14.29 17.54 -0.66
CA THR A 52 14.64 17.99 0.69
C THR A 52 13.75 17.42 1.81
N GLY A 53 14.37 16.93 2.89
CA GLY A 53 13.66 16.48 4.10
C GLY A 53 13.15 15.04 4.07
N HIS A 54 12.25 14.71 5.00
CA HIS A 54 11.69 13.34 5.14
C HIS A 54 10.38 13.20 4.38
N ARG A 55 10.37 12.35 3.33
CA ARG A 55 9.16 12.03 2.56
C ARG A 55 8.52 10.72 3.01
N ARG A 56 7.20 10.73 3.17
CA ARG A 56 6.43 9.48 3.18
C ARG A 56 6.17 9.04 1.75
N THR A 57 6.63 7.85 1.37
CA THR A 57 6.37 7.31 0.04
C THR A 57 4.88 6.97 -0.12
N PRO A 58 4.32 7.04 -1.35
CA PRO A 58 2.94 6.66 -1.59
C PRO A 58 2.61 5.24 -1.10
N ASN A 59 3.50 4.27 -1.34
CA ASN A 59 3.35 2.91 -0.82
C ASN A 59 3.46 2.83 0.72
N GLY A 60 4.24 3.71 1.33
CA GLY A 60 4.29 3.85 2.79
C GLY A 60 2.97 4.35 3.38
N LEU A 61 2.34 5.35 2.75
CA LEU A 61 1.01 5.82 3.15
C LEU A 61 -0.05 4.73 2.93
N LEU A 62 -0.04 4.08 1.76
CA LEU A 62 -0.98 2.99 1.44
C LEU A 62 -0.86 1.84 2.45
N GLY A 63 0.36 1.43 2.78
CA GLY A 63 0.60 0.40 3.80
C GLY A 63 0.15 0.82 5.19
N ASN A 64 0.26 2.10 5.54
CA ASN A 64 -0.30 2.60 6.79
C ASN A 64 -1.83 2.51 6.79
N LEU A 65 -2.49 2.99 5.73
CA LEU A 65 -3.95 2.92 5.57
C LEU A 65 -4.47 1.48 5.67
N ILE A 66 -3.80 0.53 5.01
CA ILE A 66 -4.13 -0.90 5.08
C ILE A 66 -4.09 -1.42 6.52
N ARG A 67 -3.10 -1.03 7.32
CA ARG A 67 -3.01 -1.46 8.72
C ARG A 67 -4.06 -0.80 9.61
N VAL A 68 -4.26 0.52 9.46
CA VAL A 68 -5.24 1.30 10.25
C VAL A 68 -6.65 0.74 10.05
N HIS A 69 -6.97 0.37 8.83
CA HIS A 69 -8.31 -0.06 8.44
C HIS A 69 -8.47 -1.58 8.43
N ASN A 70 -7.47 -2.34 8.89
CA ASN A 70 -7.62 -3.79 9.03
C ASN A 70 -8.50 -4.12 10.25
N LEU A 71 -9.65 -4.74 10.02
CA LEU A 71 -10.59 -5.15 11.08
C LEU A 71 -10.17 -6.44 11.80
N GLY A 72 -9.10 -7.11 11.35
CA GLY A 72 -8.64 -8.39 11.85
C GLY A 72 -9.42 -9.56 11.25
N VAL A 73 -10.75 -9.53 11.34
CA VAL A 73 -11.66 -10.55 10.78
C VAL A 73 -12.88 -9.93 10.09
N VAL A 74 -13.46 -10.64 9.14
CA VAL A 74 -14.70 -10.30 8.43
C VAL A 74 -15.61 -11.52 8.33
N GLN A 75 -16.92 -11.33 8.26
CA GLN A 75 -17.90 -12.41 8.06
C GLN A 75 -18.28 -12.52 6.59
N LYS A 76 -18.33 -13.75 6.06
CA LYS A 76 -18.85 -14.04 4.72
C LYS A 76 -19.50 -15.42 4.73
N ASP A 77 -20.77 -15.51 4.35
CA ASP A 77 -21.51 -16.79 4.26
C ASP A 77 -21.40 -17.63 5.57
N ASP A 78 -21.61 -16.98 6.73
CA ASP A 78 -21.45 -17.54 8.08
C ASP A 78 -20.03 -18.02 8.46
N GLU A 79 -19.04 -17.75 7.61
CA GLU A 79 -17.62 -18.00 7.87
C GLU A 79 -16.89 -16.75 8.38
N THR A 80 -16.10 -16.93 9.45
CA THR A 80 -15.19 -15.90 9.95
C THR A 80 -13.85 -15.98 9.22
N ILE A 81 -13.58 -15.00 8.37
CA ILE A 81 -12.38 -14.95 7.54
C ILE A 81 -11.39 -13.92 8.11
N PRO A 82 -10.13 -14.29 8.38
CA PRO A 82 -9.10 -13.34 8.78
C PRO A 82 -8.70 -12.44 7.60
N VAL A 83 -8.56 -11.14 7.85
CA VAL A 83 -8.25 -10.14 6.82
C VAL A 83 -6.74 -10.10 6.56
N THR A 84 -6.29 -10.94 5.64
CA THR A 84 -4.87 -11.11 5.27
C THR A 84 -4.57 -10.81 3.79
N THR A 85 -5.59 -10.60 2.97
CA THR A 85 -5.41 -10.26 1.55
C THR A 85 -6.18 -8.99 1.20
N TRP A 86 -5.74 -8.29 0.15
CA TRP A 86 -6.44 -7.10 -0.34
C TRP A 86 -7.90 -7.35 -0.69
N LYS A 87 -8.22 -8.57 -1.16
CA LYS A 87 -9.61 -8.99 -1.45
C LYS A 87 -10.47 -9.04 -0.18
N HIS A 88 -9.92 -9.39 0.98
CA HIS A 88 -10.72 -9.48 2.21
C HIS A 88 -11.22 -8.10 2.67
N PHE A 89 -10.48 -7.02 2.38
CA PHE A 89 -10.94 -5.66 2.65
C PHE A 89 -12.20 -5.27 1.85
N SER A 90 -12.49 -5.97 0.74
CA SER A 90 -13.71 -5.75 -0.04
C SER A 90 -14.94 -6.37 0.62
N LEU A 91 -14.74 -7.35 1.51
CA LEU A 91 -15.81 -8.05 2.24
C LEU A 91 -16.30 -7.25 3.45
N ALA A 92 -15.48 -6.32 3.95
CA ALA A 92 -15.86 -5.43 5.04
C ALA A 92 -16.72 -4.27 4.50
N PRO A 93 -18.02 -4.21 4.83
CA PRO A 93 -18.89 -3.13 4.35
C PRO A 93 -18.49 -1.79 4.96
N HIS A 94 -18.65 -0.72 4.19
CA HIS A 94 -18.46 0.64 4.66
C HIS A 94 -19.57 1.55 4.13
N VAL A 95 -20.24 2.27 5.02
CA VAL A 95 -21.45 3.07 4.73
C VAL A 95 -21.26 4.03 3.54
N THR A 96 -20.16 4.79 3.51
CA THR A 96 -19.93 5.81 2.46
C THR A 96 -19.27 5.28 1.18
N TYR A 97 -18.39 4.28 1.30
CA TYR A 97 -17.48 3.89 0.22
C TYR A 97 -17.76 2.47 -0.32
N GLY A 98 -18.89 1.88 0.08
CA GLY A 98 -19.27 0.50 -0.19
C GLY A 98 -18.49 -0.51 0.65
N SER A 99 -17.16 -0.39 0.68
CA SER A 99 -16.27 -1.27 1.44
C SER A 99 -15.09 -0.53 2.06
N VAL A 100 -14.41 -1.17 3.01
CA VAL A 100 -13.15 -0.67 3.57
C VAL A 100 -12.09 -0.52 2.47
N GLN A 101 -12.08 -1.41 1.48
CA GLN A 101 -11.24 -1.25 0.30
C GLN A 101 -11.51 0.07 -0.43
N GLY A 102 -12.78 0.43 -0.62
CA GLY A 102 -13.20 1.71 -1.20
C GLY A 102 -12.75 2.90 -0.35
N GLN A 103 -12.87 2.80 0.97
CA GLN A 103 -12.41 3.83 1.90
C GLN A 103 -10.90 4.08 1.77
N ILE A 104 -10.09 3.02 1.69
CA ILE A 104 -8.63 3.12 1.55
C ILE A 104 -8.27 3.77 0.21
N ARG A 105 -8.92 3.39 -0.90
CA ARG A 105 -8.71 4.04 -2.21
C ARG A 105 -9.01 5.53 -2.17
N HIS A 106 -10.17 5.90 -1.63
CA HIS A 106 -10.56 7.30 -1.51
C HIS A 106 -9.57 8.08 -0.64
N LYS A 107 -9.19 7.53 0.52
CA LYS A 107 -8.20 8.17 1.40
C LYS A 107 -6.84 8.30 0.73
N PHE A 108 -6.38 7.34 -0.06
CA PHE A 108 -5.12 7.46 -0.80
C PHE A 108 -5.17 8.65 -1.79
N TRP A 109 -6.26 8.75 -2.56
CA TRP A 109 -6.47 9.85 -3.51
C TRP A 109 -6.80 11.22 -2.86
N ASN A 110 -6.99 11.27 -1.54
CA ASN A 110 -7.02 12.54 -0.82
C ASN A 110 -5.63 13.17 -0.67
N TYR A 111 -4.55 12.38 -0.70
CA TYR A 111 -3.18 12.89 -0.57
C TYR A 111 -2.49 13.10 -1.91
N TYR A 112 -2.91 12.33 -2.92
CA TYR A 112 -2.24 12.27 -4.21
C TYR A 112 -3.18 12.61 -5.35
N ARG A 113 -2.59 13.10 -6.44
CA ARG A 113 -3.21 13.23 -7.75
C ARG A 113 -2.26 12.68 -8.82
N VAL A 114 -2.82 12.29 -9.94
CA VAL A 114 -2.09 11.89 -11.15
C VAL A 114 -2.54 12.77 -12.31
N ASP A 115 -1.89 12.65 -13.47
CA ASP A 115 -2.46 13.20 -14.69
C ASP A 115 -3.84 12.55 -14.94
N PRO A 116 -4.90 13.33 -15.25
CA PRO A 116 -6.22 12.78 -15.51
C PRO A 116 -6.24 11.69 -16.58
N SER A 117 -5.36 11.77 -17.59
CA SER A 117 -5.24 10.77 -18.65
C SER A 117 -4.70 9.41 -18.15
N ASP A 118 -3.95 9.41 -17.04
CA ASP A 118 -3.36 8.22 -16.43
C ASP A 118 -4.20 7.63 -15.29
N GLN A 119 -5.33 8.25 -14.94
CA GLN A 119 -6.11 7.90 -13.73
C GLN A 119 -6.54 6.43 -13.69
N ASP A 120 -6.98 5.86 -14.81
CA ASP A 120 -7.39 4.47 -14.90
C ASP A 120 -6.22 3.49 -14.72
N HIS A 121 -5.06 3.82 -15.30
CA HIS A 121 -3.84 3.04 -15.12
C HIS A 121 -3.36 3.13 -13.67
N ALA A 122 -3.35 4.33 -13.10
CA ALA A 122 -2.99 4.57 -11.70
C ALA A 122 -3.89 3.80 -10.73
N ASN A 123 -5.20 3.71 -11.00
CA ASN A 123 -6.10 2.88 -10.22
C ASN A 123 -5.69 1.40 -10.23
N LYS A 124 -5.25 0.87 -11.38
CA LYS A 124 -4.73 -0.52 -11.48
C LYS A 124 -3.42 -0.70 -10.71
N VAL A 125 -2.52 0.28 -10.77
CA VAL A 125 -1.24 0.26 -10.02
C VAL A 125 -1.48 0.30 -8.52
N LEU A 126 -2.46 1.08 -8.05
CA LEU A 126 -2.89 1.10 -6.65
C LEU A 126 -3.34 -0.29 -6.19
N GLU A 127 -4.16 -0.97 -6.99
CA GLU A 127 -4.63 -2.32 -6.69
C GLU A 127 -3.48 -3.33 -6.59
N SER A 128 -2.55 -3.28 -7.54
CA SER A 128 -1.37 -4.15 -7.55
C SER A 128 -0.43 -3.86 -6.38
N ALA A 129 -0.19 -2.58 -6.06
CA ALA A 129 0.58 -2.16 -4.90
C ALA A 129 -0.07 -2.64 -3.59
N ALA A 130 -1.38 -2.47 -3.43
CA ALA A 130 -2.11 -2.90 -2.24
C ALA A 130 -2.04 -4.43 -2.04
N LYS A 131 -2.18 -5.21 -3.11
CA LYS A 131 -2.00 -6.68 -3.08
C LYS A 131 -0.59 -7.06 -2.60
N LYS A 132 0.44 -6.43 -3.18
CA LYS A 132 1.84 -6.69 -2.80
C LYS A 132 2.10 -6.32 -1.35
N ILE A 133 1.64 -5.15 -0.91
CA ILE A 133 1.77 -4.70 0.47
C ILE A 133 1.06 -5.65 1.44
N CYS A 134 -0.18 -6.08 1.15
CA CYS A 134 -0.88 -7.06 1.99
C CYS A 134 -0.10 -8.36 2.09
N LYS A 135 0.41 -8.89 0.96
CA LYS A 135 1.25 -10.09 0.93
C LYS A 135 2.47 -9.93 1.83
N ASP A 136 3.17 -8.80 1.74
CA ASP A 136 4.37 -8.54 2.55
C ASP A 136 4.02 -8.38 4.03
N LEU A 137 2.96 -7.64 4.36
CA LEU A 137 2.52 -7.38 5.74
C LEU A 137 2.04 -8.64 6.46
N PHE A 138 1.30 -9.49 5.75
CA PHE A 138 0.59 -10.63 6.34
C PHE A 138 1.25 -11.97 6.02
N SER A 139 2.36 -11.99 5.26
CA SER A 139 3.13 -13.21 4.95
C SER A 139 3.55 -14.02 6.17
N ASN A 140 3.77 -13.36 7.31
CA ASN A 140 4.21 -13.98 8.56
C ASN A 140 3.09 -14.15 9.59
N LEU A 141 1.84 -13.82 9.25
CA LEU A 141 0.70 -14.18 10.07
C LEU A 141 0.51 -15.70 9.93
N ARG A 142 1.15 -16.47 10.82
CA ARG A 142 0.77 -17.85 11.09
C ARG A 142 -0.63 -17.80 11.71
N LEU A 143 -1.64 -18.02 10.88
CA LEU A 143 -3.01 -18.33 11.30
C LEU A 143 -3.08 -19.82 11.64
#